data_AF-A0A420Q0E7-F1
#
_entry.id   AF-A0A420Q0E7-F1
#
_cell.length_a   1.000
_cell.length_b   1.000
_cell.length_c   1.000
_cell.angle_alpha   90.00
_cell.angle_beta   90.00
_cell.angle_gamma   90.00
#
_symmetry.space_group_name_H-M   'P 1'
#
loop_
_entity.id
_entity.type
_entity.pdbx_description
1 polymer ?
#
loop_
_entity_poly.entity_id
_entity_poly.type
_entity_poly.pdbx_seq_one_letter_code
_entity_poly.pdbx_strand_id
1 'polypeptide(L)'
;MYTVAIFNTKLYIAKTSRLIPLIQKTSKTLSFRPFMQTAAKLMGDAKPETFEVFGTEWVDSFSHAHKNGLATGPFLDEQNLRMGDRALIDIEQLLPVEKDGVAKVNLLEWAQYAVVQASACGIFGVEHPFLDPKVDQAFW
;
A
#
# COMPACT_ATOMS: atom_id res chain seq x y z
N MET A 1 -15.40 -24.90 -7.45
CA MET A 1 -14.96 -24.36 -6.14
C MET A 1 -14.44 -25.53 -5.34
N TYR A 2 -13.38 -25.37 -4.57
CA TYR A 2 -12.84 -26.43 -3.72
C TYR A 2 -12.39 -25.83 -2.38
N THR A 3 -12.18 -26.69 -1.38
CA THR A 3 -11.80 -26.26 -0.03
C THR A 3 -10.41 -26.78 0.30
N VAL A 4 -9.61 -25.95 0.94
CA VAL A 4 -8.29 -26.34 1.49
C VAL A 4 -8.23 -25.89 2.94
N ALA A 5 -7.71 -26.75 3.82
CA ALA A 5 -7.46 -26.40 5.22
C ALA A 5 -5.99 -25.97 5.36
N ILE A 6 -5.75 -24.68 5.55
CA ILE A 6 -4.41 -24.09 5.75
C ILE A 6 -4.54 -23.01 6.85
N PHE A 7 -3.49 -22.82 7.65
CA PHE A 7 -3.45 -21.81 8.74
C PHE A 7 -4.61 -21.95 9.73
N ASN A 8 -4.96 -23.19 10.11
CA ASN A 8 -6.11 -23.51 10.97
C ASN A 8 -7.45 -22.94 10.48
N THR A 9 -7.56 -22.62 9.18
CA THR A 9 -8.74 -22.04 8.56
C THR A 9 -9.17 -22.88 7.36
N LYS A 10 -10.49 -23.03 7.16
CA LYS A 10 -11.05 -23.62 5.94
C LYS A 10 -11.17 -22.54 4.87
N LEU A 11 -10.31 -22.58 3.86
CA LEU A 11 -10.32 -21.66 2.74
C LEU A 11 -11.16 -22.23 1.60
N TYR A 12 -12.14 -21.46 1.13
CA TYR A 12 -12.94 -21.79 -0.05
C TYR A 12 -12.36 -21.07 -1.27
N ILE A 13 -11.86 -21.83 -2.24
CA ILE A 13 -11.16 -21.30 -3.40
C ILE A 13 -12.09 -21.30 -4.62
N ALA A 14 -12.37 -20.10 -5.12
CA ALA A 14 -13.10 -19.85 -6.35
C ALA A 14 -12.12 -19.61 -7.51
N LYS A 15 -11.80 -20.65 -8.28
CA LYS A 15 -10.91 -20.56 -9.46
C LYS A 15 -11.53 -19.84 -10.66
N THR A 16 -12.87 -19.84 -10.76
CA THR A 16 -13.57 -19.31 -11.93
C THR A 16 -13.84 -17.82 -11.79
N SER A 17 -13.33 -17.00 -12.71
CA SER A 17 -13.47 -15.54 -12.70
C SER A 17 -14.93 -15.06 -12.69
N ARG A 18 -15.84 -15.80 -13.33
CA ARG A 18 -17.29 -15.52 -13.33
C ARG A 18 -17.92 -15.49 -11.94
N LEU A 19 -17.30 -16.12 -10.94
CA LEU A 19 -17.78 -16.12 -9.55
C LEU A 19 -17.32 -14.89 -8.76
N ILE A 20 -16.26 -14.20 -9.19
CA ILE A 20 -15.69 -13.06 -8.46
C ILE A 20 -16.72 -11.95 -8.21
N PRO A 21 -17.49 -11.48 -9.22
CA PRO A 21 -18.47 -10.43 -8.99
C PRO A 21 -19.61 -10.87 -8.08
N LEU A 22 -19.97 -12.15 -8.10
CA LEU A 22 -21.01 -12.71 -7.22
C LEU A 22 -20.53 -12.70 -5.76
N ILE A 23 -19.29 -13.11 -5.52
CA ILE A 23 -18.68 -13.11 -4.18
C ILE A 23 -18.57 -11.66 -3.66
N GLN A 24 -18.04 -10.74 -4.48
CA GLN A 24 -17.84 -9.34 -4.08
C GLN A 24 -19.15 -8.59 -3.78
N LYS A 25 -20.25 -8.92 -4.49
CA LYS A 25 -21.57 -8.31 -4.25
C LYS A 25 -22.25 -8.83 -2.99
N THR A 26 -21.79 -9.95 -2.42
CA THR A 26 -22.44 -10.59 -1.27
C THR A 26 -21.89 -10.08 0.07
N SER A 27 -21.72 -8.76 0.19
CA SER A 27 -21.12 -8.10 1.38
C SER A 27 -21.95 -8.25 2.65
N LYS A 28 -23.25 -8.57 2.54
CA LYS A 28 -24.12 -8.79 3.69
C LYS A 28 -23.93 -10.15 4.37
N THR A 29 -23.36 -11.14 3.68
CA THR A 29 -23.14 -12.49 4.22
C THR A 29 -21.67 -12.88 4.28
N LEU A 30 -20.79 -12.16 3.57
CA LEU A 30 -19.35 -12.36 3.60
C LEU A 30 -18.68 -11.11 4.18
N SER A 31 -17.94 -11.30 5.28
CA SER A 31 -17.16 -10.23 5.89
C SER A 31 -15.67 -10.47 5.66
N PHE A 32 -14.97 -9.42 5.24
CA PHE A 32 -13.51 -9.40 5.14
C PHE A 32 -12.83 -8.87 6.41
N ARG A 33 -13.59 -8.39 7.40
CA ARG A 33 -13.06 -7.81 8.63
C ARG A 33 -12.15 -8.75 9.43
N PRO A 34 -12.50 -10.03 9.67
CA PRO A 34 -11.62 -10.94 10.39
C PRO A 34 -10.26 -11.12 9.71
N PHE A 35 -10.24 -11.07 8.36
CA PHE A 35 -9.00 -11.15 7.60
C PHE A 35 -8.15 -9.89 7.77
N MET A 36 -8.75 -8.70 7.72
CA MET A 36 -8.05 -7.44 8.00
C MET A 36 -7.47 -7.41 9.41
N GLN A 37 -8.23 -7.86 10.41
CA GLN A 37 -7.79 -7.94 11.80
C GLN A 37 -6.60 -8.90 11.97
N THR A 38 -6.67 -10.07 11.32
CA THR A 38 -5.57 -11.05 11.30
C THR A 38 -4.33 -10.50 10.61
N ALA A 39 -4.50 -9.81 9.47
CA ALA A 39 -3.39 -9.19 8.75
C ALA A 39 -2.74 -8.08 9.57
N ALA A 40 -3.53 -7.23 10.25
CA ALA A 40 -2.99 -6.21 11.15
C ALA A 40 -2.11 -6.84 12.25
N LYS A 41 -2.50 -8.00 12.80
CA LYS A 41 -1.70 -8.71 13.81
C LYS A 41 -0.43 -9.31 13.24
N LEU A 42 -0.55 -10.07 12.15
CA LEU A 42 0.54 -10.91 11.64
C LEU A 42 1.52 -10.14 10.76
N MET A 43 1.04 -9.15 10.00
CA MET A 43 1.85 -8.37 9.06
C MET A 43 2.16 -6.97 9.58
N GLY A 44 1.24 -6.37 10.34
CA GLY A 44 1.40 -5.02 10.88
C GLY A 44 1.91 -4.95 12.32
N ASP A 45 2.25 -6.10 12.92
CA ASP A 45 2.63 -6.24 14.34
C ASP A 45 1.71 -5.47 15.31
N ALA A 46 0.40 -5.51 15.04
CA ALA A 46 -0.56 -4.79 15.85
C ALA A 46 -0.51 -5.23 17.32
N LYS A 47 -0.39 -4.26 18.22
CA LYS A 47 -0.60 -4.45 19.65
C LYS A 47 -2.03 -4.90 19.94
N PRO A 48 -2.33 -5.55 21.09
CA PRO A 48 -3.66 -6.02 21.41
C PRO A 48 -4.75 -4.94 21.24
N GLU A 49 -4.47 -3.70 21.63
CA GLU A 49 -5.41 -2.59 21.51
C GLU A 49 -5.73 -2.26 20.05
N THR A 50 -4.72 -2.24 19.18
CA THR A 50 -4.91 -2.04 17.73
C THR A 50 -5.63 -3.22 17.09
N PHE A 51 -5.31 -4.44 17.51
CA PHE A 51 -5.99 -5.64 17.03
C PHE A 51 -7.50 -5.58 17.31
N GLU A 52 -7.91 -5.18 18.51
CA GLU A 52 -9.33 -5.04 18.85
C GLU A 52 -10.02 -3.98 17.97
N VAL A 53 -9.37 -2.83 17.71
CA VAL A 53 -9.92 -1.76 16.85
C VAL A 53 -10.22 -2.26 15.44
N PHE A 54 -9.37 -3.11 14.86
CA PHE A 54 -9.62 -3.68 13.52
C PHE A 54 -10.82 -4.67 13.49
N GLY A 55 -11.30 -5.11 14.65
CA GLY A 55 -12.51 -5.92 14.79
C GLY A 55 -13.81 -5.12 14.83
N THR A 56 -13.76 -3.80 15.02
CA THR A 56 -14.94 -2.95 15.19
C THR A 56 -15.38 -2.25 13.89
N GLU A 57 -16.42 -1.43 13.97
CA GLU A 57 -16.91 -0.55 12.90
C GLU A 57 -15.89 0.52 12.46
N TRP A 58 -14.87 0.82 13.26
CA TRP A 58 -13.85 1.82 12.93
C TRP A 58 -13.09 1.48 11.65
N VAL A 59 -12.93 0.19 11.35
CA VAL A 59 -12.30 -0.27 10.10
C VAL A 59 -13.10 0.14 8.85
N ASP A 60 -14.43 0.23 8.97
CA ASP A 60 -15.30 0.65 7.86
C ASP A 60 -15.14 2.15 7.65
N SER A 61 -15.15 2.94 8.72
CA SER A 61 -14.89 4.39 8.67
C SER A 61 -13.52 4.70 8.08
N PHE A 62 -12.48 3.97 8.52
CA PHE A 62 -11.13 4.07 7.96
C PHE A 62 -11.12 3.73 6.47
N SER A 63 -11.78 2.62 6.07
CA SER A 63 -11.88 2.21 4.68
C SER A 63 -12.60 3.24 3.82
N HIS A 64 -13.64 3.89 4.35
CA HIS A 64 -14.36 4.98 3.66
C HIS A 64 -13.50 6.23 3.51
N ALA A 65 -12.81 6.64 4.58
CA ALA A 65 -11.91 7.78 4.54
C ALA A 65 -10.79 7.56 3.51
N HIS A 66 -10.17 6.38 3.52
CA HIS A 66 -9.12 6.00 2.59
C HIS A 66 -9.60 6.01 1.13
N LYS A 67 -10.77 5.42 0.85
CA LYS A 67 -11.37 5.45 -0.50
C LYS A 67 -11.68 6.86 -0.99
N ASN A 68 -12.19 7.72 -0.11
CA ASN A 68 -12.54 9.09 -0.48
C ASN A 68 -11.27 9.94 -0.70
N GLY A 69 -10.23 9.75 0.11
CA GLY A 69 -8.95 10.45 -0.04
C GLY A 69 -8.18 10.07 -1.30
N LEU A 70 -8.40 8.86 -1.82
CA LEU A 70 -7.79 8.36 -3.06
C LEU A 70 -8.75 8.34 -4.27
N ALA A 71 -9.97 8.84 -4.11
CA ALA A 71 -10.89 8.99 -5.22
C ALA A 71 -10.41 10.11 -6.15
N THR A 72 -10.76 10.02 -7.43
CA THR A 72 -10.50 11.11 -8.39
C THR A 72 -11.08 12.42 -7.87
N GLY A 73 -10.24 13.45 -7.82
CA GLY A 73 -10.59 14.78 -7.33
C GLY A 73 -9.42 15.47 -6.63
N PRO A 74 -9.68 16.64 -6.02
CA PRO A 74 -8.62 17.53 -5.52
C PRO A 74 -7.64 16.86 -4.54
N PHE A 75 -8.13 15.98 -3.66
CA PHE A 75 -7.27 15.29 -2.70
C PHE A 75 -6.25 14.37 -3.38
N LEU A 76 -6.65 13.64 -4.42
CA LEU A 76 -5.74 12.79 -5.17
C LEU A 76 -4.83 13.62 -6.07
N ASP A 77 -5.34 14.72 -6.64
CA ASP A 77 -4.57 15.63 -7.48
C ASP A 77 -3.40 16.26 -6.70
N GLU A 78 -3.66 16.74 -5.47
CA GLU A 78 -2.62 17.28 -4.60
C GLU A 78 -1.58 16.24 -4.19
N GLN A 79 -2.01 15.00 -3.92
CA GLN A 79 -1.09 13.89 -3.63
C GLN A 79 -0.22 13.59 -4.84
N ASN A 80 -0.81 13.49 -6.03
CA ASN A 80 -0.10 13.21 -7.28
C ASN A 80 0.90 14.31 -7.65
N LEU A 81 0.57 15.58 -7.40
CA LEU A 81 1.50 16.70 -7.59
C LEU A 81 2.74 16.53 -6.71
N ARG A 82 2.58 16.27 -5.41
CA ARG A 82 3.71 16.02 -4.50
C ARG A 82 4.53 14.78 -4.90
N MET A 83 3.87 13.71 -5.34
CA MET A 83 4.54 12.51 -5.85
C MET A 83 5.37 12.83 -7.10
N GLY A 84 4.81 13.60 -8.03
CA GLY A 84 5.46 14.01 -9.27
C GLY A 84 6.68 14.89 -9.01
N ASP A 85 6.53 15.91 -8.16
CA ASP A 85 7.62 16.80 -7.77
C ASP A 85 8.78 16.01 -7.16
N ARG A 86 8.49 15.01 -6.31
CA ARG A 86 9.52 14.15 -5.74
C ARG A 86 10.17 13.24 -6.78
N ALA A 87 9.38 12.64 -7.66
CA ALA A 87 9.89 11.75 -8.71
C ALA A 87 10.86 12.48 -9.66
N LEU A 88 10.64 13.77 -9.93
CA LEU A 88 11.57 14.58 -10.72
C LEU A 88 12.95 14.64 -10.06
N ILE A 89 13.03 14.83 -8.74
CA ILE A 89 14.30 14.84 -8.00
C ILE A 89 15.05 13.52 -8.18
N ASP A 90 14.36 12.39 -8.05
CA ASP A 90 14.99 11.07 -8.13
C ASP A 90 15.39 10.69 -9.58
N ILE A 91 14.71 11.25 -10.59
CA ILE A 91 15.08 11.13 -12.01
C ILE A 91 16.27 12.03 -12.35
N GLU A 92 16.32 13.25 -11.82
CA GLU A 92 17.43 14.18 -12.03
C GLU A 92 18.75 13.61 -11.50
N GLN A 93 18.71 12.82 -10.42
CA GLN A 93 19.88 12.11 -9.89
C GLN A 93 20.44 11.04 -10.84
N LEU A 94 19.66 10.58 -11.82
CA LEU A 94 20.14 9.66 -12.86
C LEU A 94 20.86 10.35 -14.01
N LEU A 95 20.78 11.69 -14.10
CA LEU A 95 21.44 12.42 -15.17
C LEU A 95 22.96 12.30 -15.02
N PRO A 96 23.70 11.99 -16.09
CA PRO A 96 25.14 11.91 -16.04
C PRO A 96 25.75 13.28 -15.71
N VAL A 97 26.74 13.29 -14.83
CA VAL A 97 27.47 14.51 -14.44
C VAL A 97 28.31 15.05 -15.62
N GLU A 98 28.75 14.17 -16.51
CA GLU A 98 29.50 14.50 -17.71
C GLU A 98 28.60 14.49 -18.95
N LYS A 99 28.86 15.40 -19.89
CA LYS A 99 28.04 15.66 -21.09
C LYS A 99 27.80 14.42 -21.99
N ASP A 100 28.70 13.43 -21.92
CA ASP A 100 28.63 12.17 -22.67
C ASP A 100 28.67 10.94 -21.75
N GLY A 101 28.41 11.12 -20.45
CA GLY A 101 28.46 10.06 -19.45
C GLY A 101 27.26 9.11 -19.54
N VAL A 102 27.46 7.85 -19.18
CA VAL A 102 26.37 6.88 -18.97
C VAL A 102 26.27 6.57 -17.48
N ALA A 103 25.17 6.97 -16.85
CA ALA A 103 24.87 6.56 -15.48
C ALA A 103 24.49 5.07 -15.46
N LYS A 104 25.15 4.28 -14.61
CA LYS A 104 24.77 2.90 -14.33
C LYS A 104 24.10 2.84 -12.98
N VAL A 105 22.91 2.25 -12.94
CA VAL A 105 22.13 2.08 -11.70
C VAL A 105 21.60 0.66 -11.62
N ASN A 106 21.44 0.15 -10.39
CA ASN A 106 20.67 -1.04 -10.14
C ASN A 106 19.18 -0.69 -10.23
N LEU A 107 18.54 -1.04 -11.33
CA LEU A 107 17.17 -0.60 -11.65
C LEU A 107 16.16 -0.95 -10.56
N LEU A 108 16.25 -2.15 -9.97
CA LEU A 108 15.32 -2.57 -8.93
C LEU A 108 15.48 -1.74 -7.66
N GLU A 109 16.72 -1.59 -7.19
CA GLU A 109 17.06 -0.81 -6.00
C GLU A 109 16.65 0.66 -6.15
N TRP A 110 16.95 1.27 -7.30
CA TRP A 110 16.53 2.63 -7.60
C TRP A 110 15.01 2.76 -7.70
N ALA A 111 14.32 1.83 -8.37
CA ALA A 111 12.87 1.89 -8.50
C ALA A 111 12.18 1.71 -7.14
N GLN A 112 12.69 0.82 -6.29
CA GLN A 112 12.21 0.64 -4.91
C GLN A 112 12.33 1.94 -4.12
N TYR A 113 13.50 2.56 -4.13
CA TYR A 113 13.73 3.86 -3.49
C TYR A 113 12.79 4.94 -4.04
N ALA A 114 12.84 5.20 -5.36
CA ALA A 114 12.09 6.29 -5.99
C ALA A 114 10.57 6.16 -5.79
N VAL A 115 10.02 4.94 -5.90
CA VAL A 115 8.59 4.70 -5.68
C VAL A 115 8.21 4.95 -4.22
N VAL A 116 9.01 4.49 -3.25
CA VAL A 116 8.73 4.72 -1.83
C VAL A 116 8.79 6.20 -1.50
N GLN A 117 9.84 6.91 -1.93
CA GLN A 117 9.98 8.35 -1.68
C GLN A 117 8.82 9.15 -2.30
N ALA A 118 8.50 8.89 -3.57
CA ALA A 118 7.40 9.56 -4.25
C ALA A 118 6.06 9.30 -3.54
N SER A 119 5.69 8.02 -3.31
CA SER A 119 4.44 7.67 -2.65
C SER A 119 4.36 8.21 -1.21
N ALA A 120 5.48 8.23 -0.48
CA ALA A 120 5.53 8.81 0.85
C ALA A 120 5.28 10.33 0.83
N CYS A 121 5.82 11.06 -0.15
CA CYS A 121 5.50 12.48 -0.38
C CYS A 121 4.00 12.70 -0.65
N GLY A 122 3.37 11.81 -1.41
CA GLY A 122 1.94 11.83 -1.64
C GLY A 122 1.15 11.71 -0.33
N ILE A 123 1.39 10.63 0.41
CA ILE A 123 0.58 10.20 1.57
C ILE A 123 0.91 11.00 2.85
N PHE A 124 2.20 11.16 3.17
CA PHE A 124 2.66 11.76 4.43
C PHE A 124 3.10 13.22 4.29
N GLY A 125 3.23 13.71 3.04
CA GLY A 125 3.80 15.03 2.76
C GLY A 125 5.31 15.00 2.58
N VAL A 126 5.90 16.16 2.29
CA VAL A 126 7.30 16.26 1.87
C VAL A 126 8.32 15.96 2.97
N GLU A 127 7.92 16.03 4.25
CA GLU A 127 8.76 15.70 5.41
C GLU A 127 8.46 14.29 5.94
N HIS A 128 8.38 13.32 5.05
CA HIS A 128 7.99 11.95 5.40
C HIS A 128 9.13 11.16 6.07
N PRO A 129 8.83 10.12 6.88
CA PRO A 129 9.83 9.40 7.66
C PRO A 129 10.85 8.62 6.81
N PHE A 130 10.49 8.21 5.59
CA PHE A 130 11.41 7.52 4.67
C PHE A 130 12.58 8.38 4.17
N LEU A 131 12.63 9.67 4.51
CA LEU A 131 13.83 10.49 4.28
C LEU A 131 15.00 10.06 5.18
N ASP A 132 14.73 9.43 6.33
CA ASP A 132 15.77 8.81 7.15
C ASP A 132 16.20 7.48 6.50
N PRO A 133 17.48 7.34 6.09
CA PRO A 133 17.97 6.11 5.46
C PRO A 133 17.78 4.87 6.34
N LYS A 134 17.75 5.01 7.67
CA LYS A 134 17.49 3.88 8.58
C LYS A 134 16.06 3.37 8.46
N VAL A 135 15.10 4.28 8.26
CA VAL A 135 13.69 3.92 8.10
C VAL A 135 13.47 3.28 6.72
N ASP A 136 14.05 3.86 5.68
CA ASP A 136 13.98 3.32 4.31
C ASP A 136 14.61 1.91 4.23
N GLN A 137 15.79 1.71 4.81
CA GLN A 137 16.45 0.40 4.84
C GLN A 137 15.69 -0.64 5.68
N ALA A 138 15.07 -0.25 6.79
CA ALA A 138 14.31 -1.17 7.63
C ALA A 138 12.97 -1.60 7.01
N PHE A 139 12.49 -0.88 6.00
CA PHE A 139 11.26 -1.21 5.29
C PHE A 139 11.43 -2.36 4.28
N TRP A 140 12.66 -2.55 3.77
CA TRP A 140 13.01 -3.58 2.77
C TRP A 140 13.68 -4.80 3.41
#